data_AF-A0A3N4INI1-F1
#
_entry.id   AF-A0A3N4INI1-F1
#
_cell.length_a   1.000
_cell.length_b   1.000
_cell.length_c   1.000
_cell.angle_alpha   90.00
_cell.angle_beta   90.00
_cell.angle_gamma   90.00
#
_symmetry.space_group_name_H-M   'P 1'
#
loop_
_entity.id
_entity.type
_entity.pdbx_description
1 polymer ?
#
loop_
_entity_poly.entity_id
_entity_poly.type
_entity_poly.pdbx_seq_one_letter_code
_entity_poly.pdbx_strand_id
1 'polypeptide(L)'
;MPPQAQRPRGPKVKFTPEDDTLLVDLKENKALTWKQIAEYFPGRTSGTLQVRYCTKLKAKTTQWTDETVNKLKNALTEYENDRWRIVSGKVGNGFSAAACKEKARELGDQL
;
A
#
# COMPACT_ATOMS: atom_id res chain seq x y z
N MET A 1 -16.25 -15.18 -38.20
CA MET A 1 -15.78 -14.53 -36.95
C MET A 1 -14.42 -13.91 -37.21
N PRO A 2 -14.15 -12.64 -36.85
CA PRO A 2 -12.83 -12.06 -37.08
C PRO A 2 -11.79 -12.67 -36.12
N PRO A 3 -10.55 -12.94 -36.57
CA PRO A 3 -9.49 -13.46 -35.72
C PRO A 3 -9.07 -12.40 -34.70
N GLN A 4 -8.97 -12.81 -33.44
CA GLN A 4 -8.52 -11.95 -32.33
C GLN A 4 -7.11 -11.41 -32.64
N ALA A 5 -6.97 -10.08 -32.63
CA ALA A 5 -5.70 -9.40 -32.87
C ALA A 5 -4.61 -9.90 -31.91
N GLN A 6 -3.53 -10.45 -32.47
CA GLN A 6 -2.37 -10.88 -31.71
C GLN A 6 -1.66 -9.64 -31.16
N ARG A 7 -1.72 -9.45 -29.84
CA ARG A 7 -1.02 -8.36 -29.16
C ARG A 7 0.49 -8.53 -29.33
N PRO A 8 1.24 -7.48 -29.73
CA PRO A 8 2.69 -7.58 -29.88
C PRO A 8 3.29 -7.89 -28.51
N ARG A 9 3.93 -9.07 -28.40
CA ARG A 9 4.70 -9.48 -27.23
C ARG A 9 6.05 -8.78 -27.28
N GLY A 10 6.05 -7.49 -26.92
CA GLY A 10 7.28 -6.78 -26.60
C GLY A 10 8.03 -7.49 -25.45
N PRO A 11 9.32 -7.17 -25.23
CA PRO A 11 10.12 -7.77 -24.17
C PRO A 11 9.35 -7.66 -22.84
N LYS A 12 9.13 -8.79 -22.16
CA LYS A 12 8.56 -8.79 -20.80
C LYS A 12 9.58 -8.17 -19.86
N VAL A 13 9.63 -6.83 -19.78
CA VAL A 13 10.45 -6.10 -18.82
C VAL A 13 9.95 -6.47 -17.44
N LYS A 14 10.70 -7.34 -16.75
CA LYS A 14 10.40 -7.76 -15.38
C LYS A 14 10.59 -6.56 -14.45
N PHE A 15 9.80 -6.49 -13.38
CA PHE A 15 10.03 -5.54 -12.30
C PHE A 15 11.34 -5.87 -11.59
N THR A 16 12.24 -4.90 -11.55
CA THR A 16 13.49 -4.95 -10.80
C THR A 16 13.27 -4.47 -9.36
N PRO A 17 14.16 -4.78 -8.41
CA PRO A 17 14.08 -4.23 -7.05
C PRO A 17 14.19 -2.69 -7.03
N GLU A 18 14.90 -2.09 -7.99
CA GLU A 18 14.97 -0.64 -8.17
C GLU A 18 13.61 -0.09 -8.60
N ASP A 19 12.93 -0.75 -9.55
CA ASP A 19 11.57 -0.39 -9.94
C ASP A 19 10.59 -0.45 -8.75
N ASP A 20 10.70 -1.51 -7.93
CA ASP A 20 9.85 -1.71 -6.77
C ASP A 20 10.08 -0.62 -5.72
N THR A 21 11.34 -0.24 -5.49
CA THR A 21 11.72 0.85 -4.57
C THR A 21 11.16 2.19 -5.06
N LEU A 22 11.36 2.51 -6.33
CA LEU A 22 10.83 3.73 -6.94
C LEU A 22 9.30 3.77 -6.88
N LEU A 23 8.64 2.64 -7.14
CA LEU A 23 7.17 2.54 -7.12
C LEU A 23 6.61 2.81 -5.72
N VAL A 24 7.26 2.30 -4.68
CA VAL A 24 6.89 2.59 -3.28
C VAL A 24 7.17 4.05 -2.95
N ASP A 25 8.34 4.58 -3.30
CA ASP A 25 8.70 5.98 -3.01
C ASP A 25 7.71 6.97 -3.63
N LEU A 26 7.43 6.82 -4.92
CA LEU A 26 6.50 7.70 -5.63
C LEU A 26 5.08 7.61 -5.05
N LYS A 27 4.68 6.43 -4.58
CA LYS A 27 3.33 6.20 -4.05
C LYS A 27 3.15 6.63 -2.60
N GLU A 28 4.15 6.40 -1.75
CA GLU A 28 4.10 6.62 -0.31
C GLU A 28 4.76 7.93 0.10
N ASN A 29 5.98 8.22 -0.37
CA ASN A 29 6.71 9.43 -0.01
C ASN A 29 6.22 10.64 -0.82
N LYS A 30 6.00 10.47 -2.12
CA LYS A 30 5.51 11.57 -2.98
C LYS A 30 3.99 11.63 -3.12
N ALA A 31 3.27 10.65 -2.56
CA ALA A 31 1.81 10.56 -2.59
C ALA A 31 1.19 10.74 -4.00
N LEU A 32 1.90 10.32 -5.05
CA LEU A 32 1.46 10.52 -6.43
C LEU A 32 0.31 9.59 -6.80
N THR A 33 -0.52 10.05 -7.74
CA THR A 33 -1.56 9.20 -8.34
C THR A 33 -0.93 8.15 -9.25
N TRP A 34 -1.57 6.99 -9.43
CA TRP A 34 -1.07 5.94 -10.32
C TRP A 34 -0.81 6.41 -11.76
N LYS A 35 -1.58 7.41 -12.21
CA LYS A 35 -1.42 8.04 -13.51
C LYS A 35 -0.09 8.81 -13.59
N GLN A 36 0.23 9.60 -12.58
CA GLN A 36 1.51 10.33 -12.48
C GLN A 36 2.68 9.37 -12.29
N ILE A 37 2.51 8.34 -11.46
CA ILE A 37 3.55 7.31 -11.26
C ILE A 37 3.89 6.63 -12.60
N ALA A 38 2.90 6.35 -13.45
CA ALA A 38 3.13 5.73 -14.76
C ALA A 38 4.03 6.58 -15.68
N GLU A 39 4.13 7.89 -15.47
CA GLU A 39 5.06 8.75 -16.21
C GLU A 39 6.53 8.45 -15.91
N TYR A 40 6.82 7.85 -14.74
CA TYR A 40 8.17 7.42 -14.33
C TYR A 40 8.53 6.00 -14.80
N PHE A 41 7.57 5.24 -15.35
CA PHE A 41 7.78 3.87 -15.80
C PHE A 41 7.43 3.73 -17.30
N PRO A 42 8.33 4.14 -18.21
CA PRO A 42 8.08 4.06 -19.64
C PRO A 42 7.80 2.61 -20.06
N GLY A 43 6.70 2.40 -20.79
CA GLY A 43 6.28 1.06 -21.24
C GLY A 43 5.50 0.25 -20.20
N ARG A 44 5.20 0.80 -19.01
CA ARG A 44 4.27 0.20 -18.05
C ARG A 44 3.02 1.05 -17.88
N THR A 45 1.88 0.41 -17.67
CA THR A 45 0.62 1.11 -17.42
C THR A 45 0.39 1.30 -15.93
N SER A 46 -0.34 2.36 -15.57
CA SER A 46 -0.76 2.63 -14.18
C SER A 46 -1.44 1.42 -13.53
N GLY A 47 -2.27 0.68 -14.27
CA GLY A 47 -2.91 -0.54 -13.78
C GLY A 47 -1.90 -1.65 -13.44
N THR A 48 -0.87 -1.86 -14.26
CA THR A 48 0.19 -2.84 -13.96
C THR A 48 0.97 -2.47 -12.71
N LEU A 49 1.28 -1.17 -12.54
CA LEU A 49 1.98 -0.64 -11.37
C LEU A 49 1.13 -0.79 -10.10
N GLN A 50 -0.16 -0.47 -10.17
CA GLN A 50 -1.10 -0.66 -9.07
C GLN A 50 -1.18 -2.13 -8.64
N VAL A 51 -1.30 -3.06 -9.59
CA VAL A 51 -1.33 -4.51 -9.29
C VAL A 51 -0.02 -4.95 -8.64
N ARG A 52 1.14 -4.54 -9.18
CA ARG A 52 2.45 -4.86 -8.60
C ARG A 52 2.55 -4.35 -7.17
N TYR A 53 2.19 -3.08 -6.95
CA TYR A 53 2.22 -2.46 -5.65
C TYR A 53 1.29 -3.21 -4.68
N CYS A 54 0.01 -3.38 -5.01
CA CYS A 54 -0.96 -4.03 -4.11
C CYS A 54 -0.63 -5.50 -3.80
N THR A 55 -0.06 -6.24 -4.74
CA THR A 55 0.17 -7.69 -4.58
C THR A 55 1.54 -8.06 -4.02
N LYS A 56 2.57 -7.22 -4.23
CA LYS A 56 3.96 -7.56 -3.88
C LYS A 56 4.64 -6.54 -2.98
N LEU A 57 4.25 -5.26 -3.04
CA LEU A 57 4.98 -4.18 -2.35
C LEU A 57 4.24 -3.69 -1.11
N LYS A 58 2.92 -3.55 -1.18
CA LYS A 58 2.07 -3.11 -0.07
C LYS A 58 2.22 -3.99 1.17
N ALA A 59 2.40 -5.31 0.98
CA ALA A 59 2.64 -6.25 2.08
C ALA A 59 4.01 -6.02 2.76
N LYS A 60 5.03 -5.57 2.01
CA LYS A 60 6.35 -5.18 2.57
C LYS A 60 6.31 -3.77 3.19
N THR A 61 5.41 -2.92 2.72
CA THR A 61 5.19 -1.55 3.21
C THR A 61 4.03 -1.46 4.21
N THR A 62 3.65 -2.57 4.87
CA THR A 62 2.90 -2.51 6.16
C THR A 62 3.84 -1.95 7.23
N GLN A 63 4.29 -0.72 7.03
CA GLN A 63 4.92 0.10 8.04
C GLN A 63 3.85 1.00 8.61
N TRP A 64 3.91 1.16 9.92
CA TRP A 64 3.12 2.12 10.66
C TRP A 64 3.56 3.54 10.28
N THR A 65 3.02 4.07 9.19
CA THR A 65 3.20 5.46 8.77
C THR A 65 2.40 6.40 9.65
N ASP A 66 2.78 7.68 9.72
CA ASP A 66 2.05 8.70 10.47
C ASP A 66 0.55 8.72 10.16
N GLU A 67 0.15 8.50 8.90
CA GLU A 67 -1.26 8.41 8.53
C GLU A 67 -1.96 7.21 9.18
N THR A 68 -1.35 6.02 9.15
CA THR A 68 -1.93 4.81 9.75
C THR A 68 -1.89 4.83 11.28
N VAL A 69 -0.85 5.43 11.86
CA VAL A 69 -0.74 5.72 13.30
C VAL A 69 -1.78 6.73 13.74
N ASN A 70 -2.03 7.78 12.96
CA ASN A 70 -3.04 8.78 13.27
C ASN A 70 -4.45 8.18 13.16
N LYS A 71 -4.71 7.37 12.12
CA LYS A 71 -5.94 6.57 12.00
C LYS A 71 -6.13 5.62 13.18
N LEU A 72 -5.06 4.97 13.64
CA LEU A 72 -5.07 4.10 14.82
C LEU A 72 -5.42 4.89 16.08
N LYS A 73 -4.72 6.00 16.36
CA LYS A 73 -4.99 6.88 17.52
C LYS A 73 -6.43 7.40 17.51
N ASN A 74 -6.91 7.85 16.36
CA ASN A 74 -8.28 8.34 16.22
C ASN A 74 -9.30 7.23 16.47
N ALA A 75 -9.08 6.04 15.89
CA ALA A 75 -9.92 4.87 16.14
C ALA A 75 -9.87 4.38 17.59
N LEU A 76 -8.74 4.53 18.31
CA LEU A 76 -8.63 4.23 19.74
C LEU A 76 -9.35 5.23 20.63
N THR A 77 -9.43 6.49 20.20
CA THR A 77 -10.21 7.52 20.87
C THR A 77 -11.71 7.32 20.62
N GLU A 78 -12.10 6.92 19.42
CA GLU A 78 -13.50 6.74 18.99
C GLU A 78 -14.08 5.41 19.48
N TYR A 79 -13.26 4.36 19.58
CA TYR A 79 -13.67 3.03 20.02
C TYR A 79 -12.85 2.60 21.25
N GLU A 80 -13.55 2.12 22.29
CA GLU A 80 -12.89 1.49 23.44
C GLU A 80 -11.94 0.37 22.98
N ASN A 81 -10.82 0.22 23.71
CA ASN A 81 -9.70 -0.67 23.38
C ASN A 81 -10.13 -2.12 23.07
N ASP A 82 -11.32 -2.58 23.48
CA ASP A 82 -11.79 -3.94 23.18
C ASP A 82 -12.25 -4.16 21.72
N ARG A 83 -12.40 -3.09 20.93
CA ARG A 83 -12.89 -3.16 19.54
C ARG A 83 -11.78 -3.20 18.48
N TRP A 84 -10.67 -3.90 18.76
CA TRP A 84 -9.54 -4.05 17.84
C TRP A 84 -9.91 -4.48 16.42
N ARG A 85 -10.98 -5.28 16.29
CA ARG A 85 -11.50 -5.74 14.99
C ARG A 85 -12.03 -4.59 14.12
N ILE A 86 -12.64 -3.59 14.74
CA ILE A 86 -13.12 -2.36 14.07
C ILE A 86 -11.94 -1.42 13.82
N VAL A 87 -11.07 -1.26 14.82
CA VAL A 87 -9.86 -0.44 14.74
C VAL A 87 -8.99 -0.88 13.56
N SER A 88 -8.71 -2.18 13.39
CA SER A 88 -7.94 -2.69 12.24
C SER A 88 -8.58 -2.38 10.89
N GLY A 89 -9.92 -2.40 10.82
CA GLY A 89 -10.65 -2.01 9.61
C GLY A 89 -10.49 -0.52 9.27
N LYS A 90 -10.42 0.35 10.29
CA LYS A 90 -10.19 1.80 10.14
C LYS A 90 -8.75 2.14 9.77
N VAL A 91 -7.77 1.42 10.34
CA VAL A 91 -6.34 1.62 10.04
C VAL A 91 -6.04 1.20 8.60
N GLY A 92 -6.63 0.09 8.13
CA GLY A 92 -6.65 -0.29 6.72
C GLY A 92 -6.43 -1.77 6.47
N ASN A 93 -6.66 -2.18 5.21
CA ASN A 93 -6.74 -3.59 4.78
C ASN A 93 -5.40 -4.36 4.79
N GLY A 94 -4.41 -3.90 5.54
CA GLY A 94 -3.09 -4.51 5.72
C GLY A 94 -2.63 -4.62 7.18
N PHE A 95 -3.45 -4.17 8.13
CA PHE A 95 -3.17 -4.27 9.56
C PHE A 95 -4.16 -5.21 10.21
N SER A 96 -3.66 -6.21 10.93
CA SER A 96 -4.51 -7.09 11.72
C SER A 96 -4.86 -6.43 13.06
N ALA A 97 -5.94 -6.89 13.71
CA ALA A 97 -6.33 -6.46 15.05
C ALA A 97 -5.17 -6.59 16.06
N ALA A 98 -4.39 -7.67 15.96
CA ALA A 98 -3.20 -7.89 16.78
C ALA A 98 -2.10 -6.85 16.52
N ALA A 99 -1.80 -6.54 15.25
CA ALA A 99 -0.83 -5.52 14.90
C ALA A 99 -1.26 -4.14 15.43
N CYS A 100 -2.55 -3.80 15.32
CA CYS A 100 -3.10 -2.54 15.85
C CYS A 100 -2.95 -2.44 17.37
N LYS A 101 -3.21 -3.53 18.08
CA LYS A 101 -3.06 -3.60 19.54
C LYS A 101 -1.61 -3.42 19.98
N GLU A 102 -0.68 -4.10 19.31
CA GLU A 102 0.75 -3.98 19.61
C GLU A 102 1.22 -2.54 19.39
N LYS A 103 0.85 -1.93 18.25
CA LYS A 103 1.24 -0.55 17.97
C LYS A 103 0.61 0.46 18.92
N ALA A 104 -0.65 0.26 19.28
CA ALA A 104 -1.35 1.09 20.25
C ALA A 104 -0.63 1.07 21.61
N ARG A 105 -0.13 -0.10 22.03
CA ARG A 105 0.62 -0.27 23.27
C ARG A 105 1.95 0.46 23.22
N GLU A 106 2.70 0.36 22.11
CA GLU A 106 3.93 1.13 21.92
C GLU A 106 3.68 2.65 21.96
N LEU A 107 2.59 3.12 21.35
CA LEU A 107 2.24 4.55 21.31
C LEU A 107 1.76 5.10 22.65
N GLY A 108 1.16 4.24 23.48
CA GLY A 108 0.69 4.61 24.83
C GLY A 108 1.79 4.58 25.90
N ASP A 109 2.87 3.81 25.69
CA ASP A 109 4.00 3.71 26.61
C ASP A 109 4.98 4.91 26.50
N GLN A 110 4.86 5.71 25.44
CA GLN A 110 5.75 6.85 25.15
C GLN A 110 5.21 8.21 25.67
N LEU A 111 4.19 8.19 26.53
CA LEU A 111 3.48 9.36 27.06
C LEU A 111 3.50 9.33 28.59
#